data_AF-A0A1Q6VKI4-F1
#
_entry.id   AF-A0A1Q6VKI4-F1
#
_cell.length_a   1.000
_cell.length_b   1.000
_cell.length_c   1.000
_cell.angle_alpha   90.00
_cell.angle_beta   90.00
_cell.angle_gamma   90.00
#
_symmetry.space_group_name_H-M   'P 1'
#
loop_
_entity.id
_entity.type
_entity.pdbx_description
1 polymer ?
#
loop_
_entity_poly.entity_id
_entity_poly.type
_entity_poly.pdbx_seq_one_letter_code
_entity_poly.pdbx_strand_id
1 'polypeptide(L)'
;MHSNAISKHKVLLLCIAFCGAILASSHDAKAFRLGMGDSHELGLLWPGVQKKSGAQNKATCVNHLLGMALGAINIANGEAYFRSNHAFKSLPAATQARNGGGRTIDLRTVGLYAYLFATYNGYGSEVWYVGNLSGIVTIPFLASGHCLTGWTLFGTGGAAVPDGGVTVMLLGVALGVLALARRFLMR
;
A
#
# COMPACT_ATOMS: atom_id res chain seq x y z
N MET A 1 45.31 -14.94 37.48
CA MET A 1 43.97 -14.61 36.96
C MET A 1 43.90 -15.05 35.51
N HIS A 2 43.06 -16.03 35.20
CA HIS A 2 42.89 -16.58 33.85
C HIS A 2 41.92 -15.68 33.09
N SER A 3 42.41 -14.83 32.17
CA SER A 3 41.54 -14.01 31.34
C SER A 3 40.96 -14.89 30.23
N ASN A 4 39.66 -15.23 30.36
CA ASN A 4 38.90 -15.92 29.31
C ASN A 4 38.80 -15.01 28.08
N ALA A 5 39.74 -15.16 27.15
CA ALA A 5 39.68 -14.55 25.84
C ALA A 5 38.53 -15.19 25.05
N ILE A 6 37.35 -14.55 25.09
CA ILE A 6 36.21 -14.94 24.27
C ILE A 6 36.65 -14.86 22.81
N SER A 7 36.71 -16.02 22.16
CA SER A 7 37.13 -16.15 20.77
C SER A 7 36.27 -15.28 19.87
N LYS A 8 36.90 -14.33 19.17
CA LYS A 8 36.25 -13.37 18.25
C LYS A 8 35.38 -14.08 17.20
N HIS A 9 35.70 -15.32 16.85
CA HIS A 9 34.92 -16.15 15.93
C HIS A 9 33.57 -16.60 16.50
N LYS A 10 33.48 -16.84 17.81
CA LYS A 10 32.22 -17.22 18.47
C LYS A 10 31.24 -16.03 18.53
N VAL A 11 31.76 -14.81 18.72
CA VAL A 11 30.96 -13.57 18.71
C VAL A 11 30.46 -13.26 17.29
N LEU A 12 31.32 -13.41 16.27
CA LEU A 12 30.95 -13.19 14.86
C LEU A 12 29.83 -14.13 14.39
N LEU A 13 29.91 -15.42 14.75
CA LEU A 13 28.90 -16.42 14.44
C LEU A 13 27.55 -16.08 15.07
N LEU A 14 27.56 -15.53 16.30
CA LEU A 14 26.35 -15.12 17.00
C LEU A 14 25.69 -13.92 16.33
N CYS A 15 26.47 -12.93 15.85
CA CYS A 15 25.95 -11.78 15.13
C CYS A 15 25.35 -12.16 13.75
N ILE A 16 25.96 -13.10 13.02
CA ILE A 16 25.42 -13.56 11.73
C ILE A 16 24.10 -14.33 11.92
N ALA A 17 24.02 -15.19 12.94
CA ALA A 17 22.79 -15.90 13.28
C ALA A 17 21.66 -14.95 13.71
N PHE A 18 22.01 -13.89 14.45
CA PHE A 18 21.06 -12.87 14.89
C PHE A 18 20.58 -12.00 13.72
N CYS A 19 21.47 -11.60 12.79
CA CYS A 19 21.08 -10.90 11.56
C CYS A 19 20.18 -11.76 10.65
N GLY A 20 20.44 -13.06 10.54
CA GLY A 20 19.59 -13.99 9.79
C GLY A 20 18.18 -14.13 10.38
N ALA A 21 18.06 -14.13 11.71
CA ALA A 21 16.76 -14.17 12.39
C ALA A 21 15.98 -12.85 12.27
N ILE A 22 16.65 -11.70 12.19
CA ILE A 22 16.00 -10.39 12.02
C ILE A 22 15.55 -10.16 10.57
N LEU A 23 16.28 -10.69 9.58
CA LEU A 23 15.93 -10.62 8.15
C LEU A 23 14.82 -11.62 7.76
N ALA A 24 14.65 -12.69 8.54
CA ALA A 24 13.53 -13.61 8.41
C ALA A 24 12.27 -13.05 9.12
N SER A 25 11.91 -11.80 8.85
CA SER A 25 10.54 -11.36 9.07
C SER A 25 9.68 -12.07 8.03
N SER A 26 9.22 -13.27 8.36
CA SER A 26 8.17 -13.98 7.64
C SER A 26 6.93 -13.10 7.68
N HIS A 27 6.81 -12.23 6.68
CA HIS A 27 5.62 -11.44 6.47
C HIS A 27 4.52 -12.43 6.10
N ASP A 28 3.72 -12.85 7.08
CA ASP A 28 2.54 -13.69 6.84
C ASP A 28 1.78 -13.10 5.65
N ALA A 29 1.63 -13.90 4.60
CA ALA A 29 0.82 -13.56 3.45
C ALA A 29 -0.65 -13.64 3.86
N LYS A 30 -1.12 -12.68 4.67
CA LYS A 30 -2.54 -12.55 4.96
C LYS A 30 -3.23 -12.07 3.69
N ALA A 31 -3.97 -12.97 3.06
CA ALA A 31 -4.90 -12.61 2.00
C ALA A 31 -6.10 -11.90 2.65
N PHE A 32 -6.34 -10.66 2.27
CA PHE A 32 -7.49 -9.88 2.71
C PHE A 32 -8.56 -9.86 1.61
N ARG A 33 -9.80 -10.19 1.96
CA ARG A 33 -10.93 -10.08 1.03
C ARG A 33 -11.73 -8.84 1.39
N LEU A 34 -11.78 -7.87 0.47
CA LEU A 34 -12.63 -6.70 0.62
C LEU A 34 -14.10 -7.11 0.52
N GLY A 35 -14.95 -6.40 1.25
CA GLY A 35 -16.40 -6.50 1.20
C GLY A 35 -17.03 -5.16 0.81
N MET A 36 -18.26 -5.23 0.31
CA MET A 36 -19.12 -4.05 0.21
C MET A 36 -19.58 -3.66 1.61
N GLY A 37 -19.48 -2.39 1.99
CA GLY A 37 -19.82 -1.90 3.32
C GLY A 37 -18.82 -2.29 4.41
N ASP A 38 -17.62 -2.77 4.05
CA ASP A 38 -16.65 -3.19 5.04
C ASP A 38 -15.96 -2.00 5.72
N SER A 39 -15.20 -2.27 6.78
CA SER A 39 -14.51 -1.22 7.54
C SER A 39 -13.44 -0.45 6.75
N HIS A 40 -13.10 -0.90 5.55
CA HIS A 40 -12.17 -0.24 4.64
C HIS A 40 -12.90 0.57 3.58
N GLU A 41 -14.23 0.46 3.46
CA GLU A 41 -15.01 1.27 2.52
C GLU A 41 -14.84 2.75 2.85
N LEU A 42 -14.30 3.50 1.90
CA LEU A 42 -14.28 4.95 1.91
C LEU A 42 -15.61 5.49 1.40
N GLY A 43 -16.17 4.87 0.38
CA GLY A 43 -17.47 5.23 -0.14
C GLY A 43 -17.63 4.79 -1.58
N LEU A 44 -18.72 5.25 -2.16
CA LEU A 44 -19.21 4.75 -3.44
C LEU A 44 -19.68 5.88 -4.33
N LEU A 45 -19.60 5.62 -5.63
CA LEU A 45 -20.09 6.47 -6.71
C LEU A 45 -21.25 5.76 -7.36
N TRP A 46 -22.46 6.32 -7.25
CA TRP A 46 -23.66 5.70 -7.79
C TRP A 46 -23.68 5.66 -9.33
N PRO A 47 -24.38 4.67 -9.91
CA PRO A 47 -24.51 4.54 -11.35
C PRO A 47 -25.50 5.58 -11.89
N GLY A 48 -25.30 6.01 -13.13
CA GLY A 48 -26.23 6.91 -13.83
C GLY A 48 -25.64 8.25 -14.26
N VAL A 49 -24.44 8.63 -13.80
CA VAL A 49 -23.81 9.89 -14.21
C VAL A 49 -22.29 9.80 -14.50
N GLN A 50 -21.66 8.63 -14.31
CA GLN A 50 -20.22 8.48 -14.52
C GLN A 50 -19.80 8.80 -15.98
N LYS A 51 -19.24 9.98 -16.20
CA LYS A 51 -18.55 10.30 -17.46
C LYS A 51 -17.25 9.52 -17.50
N LYS A 52 -17.07 8.75 -18.58
CA LYS A 52 -15.97 7.81 -18.78
C LYS A 52 -14.57 8.34 -18.45
N SER A 53 -13.86 7.46 -17.74
CA SER A 53 -12.47 7.00 -17.90
C SER A 53 -11.34 8.01 -18.10
N GLY A 54 -10.70 8.35 -16.98
CA GLY A 54 -9.31 8.80 -16.90
C GLY A 54 -8.79 8.57 -15.49
N ALA A 55 -7.52 8.20 -15.33
CA ALA A 55 -6.92 8.03 -14.00
C ALA A 55 -6.95 9.33 -13.17
N GLN A 56 -6.80 10.48 -13.83
CA GLN A 56 -6.92 11.81 -13.22
C GLN A 56 -8.36 12.12 -12.75
N ASN A 57 -9.37 11.74 -13.55
CA ASN A 57 -10.77 11.91 -13.15
C ASN A 57 -11.07 11.05 -11.92
N LYS A 58 -10.64 9.79 -11.92
CA LYS A 58 -10.79 8.90 -10.76
C LYS A 58 -10.05 9.42 -9.51
N ALA A 59 -8.87 10.02 -9.65
CA ALA A 59 -8.18 10.67 -8.53
C ALA A 59 -9.00 11.85 -7.97
N THR A 60 -9.61 12.64 -8.86
CA THR A 60 -10.51 13.75 -8.47
C THR A 60 -11.72 13.23 -7.70
N CYS A 61 -12.32 12.13 -8.13
CA CYS A 61 -13.42 11.46 -7.43
C CYS A 61 -13.01 11.00 -6.03
N VAL A 62 -11.86 10.33 -5.89
CA VAL A 62 -11.34 9.89 -4.59
C VAL A 62 -11.10 11.11 -3.69
N ASN A 63 -10.39 12.13 -4.17
CA ASN A 63 -10.11 13.33 -3.40
C ASN A 63 -11.39 14.09 -3.00
N HIS A 64 -12.44 14.05 -3.83
CA HIS A 64 -13.74 14.59 -3.45
C HIS A 64 -14.34 13.84 -2.26
N LEU A 65 -14.34 12.49 -2.28
CA LEU A 65 -14.79 11.67 -1.15
C LEU A 65 -13.99 11.99 0.13
N LEU A 66 -12.68 12.25 0.03
CA LEU A 66 -11.86 12.62 1.21
C LEU A 66 -12.33 13.90 1.89
N GLY A 67 -12.86 14.86 1.11
CA GLY A 67 -13.37 16.14 1.62
C GLY A 67 -14.82 16.12 2.09
N MET A 68 -15.54 15.01 1.88
CA MET A 68 -16.94 14.88 2.30
C MET A 68 -17.06 14.60 3.80
N ALA A 69 -18.13 15.12 4.40
CA ALA A 69 -18.55 14.71 5.73
C ALA A 69 -18.96 13.23 5.74
N LEU A 70 -18.75 12.55 6.88
CA LEU A 70 -19.11 11.14 7.04
C LEU A 70 -20.62 10.94 6.87
N GLY A 71 -21.01 9.89 6.13
CA GLY A 71 -22.41 9.57 5.86
C GLY A 71 -23.10 10.50 4.86
N ALA A 72 -22.39 11.51 4.33
CA ALA A 72 -22.98 12.48 3.43
C ALA A 72 -23.17 11.90 2.03
N ILE A 73 -24.21 12.40 1.35
CA ILE A 73 -24.43 12.24 -0.08
C ILE A 73 -24.19 13.61 -0.72
N ASN A 74 -23.43 13.65 -1.81
CA ASN A 74 -23.17 14.88 -2.55
C ASN A 74 -23.14 14.60 -4.05
N ILE A 75 -23.52 15.59 -4.85
CA ILE A 75 -23.40 15.57 -6.31
C ILE A 75 -22.30 16.56 -6.70
N ALA A 76 -21.21 16.06 -7.27
CA ALA A 76 -20.10 16.86 -7.75
C ALA A 76 -19.51 16.24 -9.01
N ASN A 77 -18.78 16.99 -9.85
CA ASN A 77 -18.14 16.46 -11.05
C ASN A 77 -19.08 15.71 -12.03
N GLY A 78 -20.40 15.94 -11.92
CA GLY A 78 -21.40 15.15 -12.62
C GLY A 78 -21.48 13.71 -12.14
N GLU A 79 -21.26 13.43 -10.86
CA GLU A 79 -21.40 12.12 -10.23
C GLU A 79 -22.07 12.27 -8.86
N ALA A 80 -22.79 11.23 -8.44
CA ALA A 80 -23.37 11.15 -7.11
C ALA A 80 -22.45 10.31 -6.22
N TYR A 81 -21.96 10.92 -5.15
CA TYR A 81 -21.06 10.32 -4.17
C TYR A 81 -21.82 10.03 -2.88
N PHE A 82 -21.49 8.90 -2.27
CA PHE A 82 -21.80 8.61 -0.87
C PHE A 82 -20.51 8.37 -0.12
N ARG A 83 -20.31 9.10 0.98
CA ARG A 83 -19.18 8.93 1.89
C ARG A 83 -19.59 7.98 3.01
N SER A 84 -18.83 6.90 3.21
CA SER A 84 -19.11 5.95 4.29
C SER A 84 -19.01 6.61 5.68
N ASN A 85 -19.61 5.97 6.69
CA ASN A 85 -19.53 6.43 8.09
C ASN A 85 -18.20 6.05 8.77
N HIS A 86 -17.22 5.54 8.02
CA HIS A 86 -15.94 5.12 8.56
C HIS A 86 -14.97 6.29 8.70
N ALA A 87 -14.57 6.55 9.95
CA ALA A 87 -13.55 7.52 10.29
C ALA A 87 -12.15 6.89 10.16
N PHE A 88 -11.36 7.42 9.24
CA PHE A 88 -9.96 7.05 9.05
C PHE A 88 -9.06 8.08 9.73
N LYS A 89 -7.99 7.63 10.39
CA LYS A 89 -7.10 8.51 11.18
C LYS A 89 -6.37 9.55 10.32
N SER A 90 -5.96 9.16 9.11
CA SER A 90 -5.27 10.03 8.16
C SER A 90 -5.58 9.56 6.76
N LEU A 91 -5.95 10.51 5.89
CA LEU A 91 -6.34 10.26 4.52
C LEU A 91 -5.48 11.16 3.61
N PRO A 92 -4.36 10.64 3.07
CA PRO A 92 -3.51 11.43 2.20
C PRO A 92 -4.16 11.66 0.83
N ALA A 93 -3.78 12.72 0.12
CA ALA A 93 -4.32 12.98 -1.22
C ALA A 93 -3.95 11.86 -2.22
N ALA A 94 -4.91 11.47 -3.06
CA ALA A 94 -4.71 10.54 -4.16
C ALA A 94 -4.06 11.27 -5.34
N THR A 95 -2.81 10.94 -5.69
CA THR A 95 -2.05 11.64 -6.74
C THR A 95 -1.44 10.72 -7.78
N GLN A 96 -0.98 9.53 -7.39
CA GLN A 96 -0.46 8.52 -8.31
C GLN A 96 -1.58 7.54 -8.67
N ALA A 97 -1.56 6.98 -9.88
CA ALA A 97 -2.56 6.02 -10.31
C ALA A 97 -1.94 4.83 -11.02
N ARG A 98 -2.37 3.61 -10.65
CA ARG A 98 -2.07 2.38 -11.37
C ARG A 98 -3.36 1.65 -11.69
N ASN A 99 -3.63 1.44 -12.98
CA ASN A 99 -4.77 0.65 -13.42
C ASN A 99 -4.43 -0.84 -13.43
N GLY A 100 -5.45 -1.67 -13.25
CA GLY A 100 -5.34 -3.09 -13.50
C GLY A 100 -6.69 -3.76 -13.70
N GLY A 101 -6.62 -5.05 -14.03
CA GLY A 101 -7.77 -5.92 -14.23
C GLY A 101 -7.76 -7.11 -13.28
N GLY A 102 -8.71 -8.02 -13.45
CA GLY A 102 -8.88 -9.14 -12.53
C GLY A 102 -9.31 -8.70 -11.14
N ARG A 103 -9.12 -9.56 -10.14
CA ARG A 103 -9.68 -9.39 -8.79
C ARG A 103 -8.65 -9.44 -7.68
N THR A 104 -7.45 -9.90 -7.98
CA THR A 104 -6.42 -10.15 -6.97
C THR A 104 -5.28 -9.19 -7.20
N ILE A 105 -4.88 -8.48 -6.15
CA ILE A 105 -3.84 -7.47 -6.17
C ILE A 105 -2.83 -7.85 -5.11
N ASP A 106 -1.56 -7.99 -5.47
CA ASP A 106 -0.49 -8.12 -4.47
C ASP A 106 0.12 -6.75 -4.18
N LEU A 107 -0.27 -6.14 -3.06
CA LEU A 107 0.20 -4.83 -2.62
C LEU A 107 1.72 -4.78 -2.39
N ARG A 108 2.38 -5.93 -2.19
CA ARG A 108 3.85 -5.98 -2.02
C ARG A 108 4.61 -5.73 -3.31
N THR A 109 4.02 -6.10 -4.44
CA THR A 109 4.69 -6.00 -5.75
C THR A 109 4.38 -4.69 -6.46
N VAL A 110 3.23 -4.08 -6.16
CA VAL A 110 2.76 -2.90 -6.90
C VAL A 110 3.23 -1.58 -6.30
N GLY A 111 3.55 -1.53 -5.00
CA GLY A 111 4.04 -0.35 -4.28
C GLY A 111 3.10 0.14 -3.17
N LEU A 112 3.43 1.28 -2.56
CA LEU A 112 2.64 1.89 -1.49
C LEU A 112 1.42 2.62 -2.07
N TYR A 113 0.23 2.04 -1.87
CA TYR A 113 -1.05 2.62 -2.27
C TYR A 113 -1.95 2.83 -1.07
N ALA A 114 -2.64 3.97 -1.07
CA ALA A 114 -3.58 4.34 -0.01
C ALA A 114 -5.02 3.95 -0.35
N TYR A 115 -5.39 3.95 -1.64
CA TYR A 115 -6.77 3.71 -2.07
C TYR A 115 -6.86 2.70 -3.19
N LEU A 116 -7.97 1.97 -3.20
CA LEU A 116 -8.40 1.12 -4.30
C LEU A 116 -9.76 1.57 -4.80
N PHE A 117 -9.83 1.90 -6.08
CA PHE A 117 -11.04 2.29 -6.77
C PHE A 117 -11.45 1.17 -7.73
N ALA A 118 -12.57 0.50 -7.51
CA ALA A 118 -13.09 -0.54 -8.38
C ALA A 118 -14.33 -0.07 -9.13
N THR A 119 -14.41 -0.39 -10.41
CA THR A 119 -15.54 -0.02 -11.27
C THR A 119 -16.34 -1.25 -11.64
N TYR A 120 -17.65 -1.18 -11.47
CA TYR A 120 -18.61 -2.25 -11.74
C TYR A 120 -19.60 -1.84 -12.82
N ASN A 121 -19.91 -2.75 -13.75
CA ASN A 121 -20.77 -2.46 -14.89
C ASN A 121 -22.22 -2.22 -14.46
N GLY A 122 -22.66 -0.96 -14.41
CA GLY A 122 -24.04 -0.59 -14.07
C GLY A 122 -24.30 -0.38 -12.58
N TYR A 123 -23.35 -0.70 -11.70
CA TYR A 123 -23.41 -0.36 -10.27
C TYR A 123 -22.66 0.94 -9.95
N GLY A 124 -21.66 1.30 -10.75
CA GLY A 124 -20.84 2.48 -10.51
C GLY A 124 -19.46 2.12 -10.01
N SER A 125 -18.96 2.76 -8.95
CA SER A 125 -17.62 2.49 -8.44
C SER A 125 -17.55 2.49 -6.92
N GLU A 126 -16.76 1.57 -6.39
CA GLU A 126 -16.51 1.41 -4.96
C GLU A 126 -15.08 1.85 -4.65
N VAL A 127 -14.89 2.54 -3.52
CA VAL A 127 -13.58 3.02 -3.10
C VAL A 127 -13.28 2.51 -1.71
N TRP A 128 -12.13 1.83 -1.56
CA TRP A 128 -11.62 1.40 -0.27
C TRP A 128 -10.33 2.11 0.09
N TYR A 129 -10.14 2.35 1.39
CA TYR A 129 -8.84 2.67 1.97
C TYR A 129 -8.05 1.38 2.21
N VAL A 130 -6.92 1.24 1.51
CA VAL A 130 -6.04 0.06 1.59
C VAL A 130 -4.65 0.40 2.14
N GLY A 131 -4.43 1.65 2.57
CA GLY A 131 -3.12 2.11 3.07
C GLY A 131 -2.65 1.44 4.37
N ASN A 132 -3.54 0.78 5.09
CA ASN A 132 -3.24 -0.05 6.27
C ASN A 132 -3.16 -1.55 5.95
N LEU A 133 -3.38 -1.95 4.70
CA LEU A 133 -3.33 -3.33 4.25
C LEU A 133 -1.96 -3.64 3.64
N SER A 134 -1.55 -4.90 3.73
CA SER A 134 -0.36 -5.41 3.06
C SER A 134 -0.61 -6.83 2.56
N GLY A 135 0.10 -7.23 1.52
CA GLY A 135 -0.07 -8.55 0.90
C GLY A 135 -1.19 -8.58 -0.14
N ILE A 136 -1.82 -9.75 -0.25
CA ILE A 136 -2.80 -10.02 -1.31
C ILE A 136 -4.17 -9.48 -0.91
N VAL A 137 -4.74 -8.62 -1.73
CA VAL A 137 -6.10 -8.11 -1.60
C VAL A 137 -6.98 -8.69 -2.71
N THR A 138 -8.16 -9.18 -2.35
CA THR A 138 -9.17 -9.69 -3.29
C THR A 138 -10.38 -8.79 -3.35
N ILE A 139 -10.71 -8.31 -4.55
CA ILE A 139 -11.86 -7.47 -4.87
C ILE A 139 -13.11 -8.36 -5.04
N PRO A 140 -14.28 -7.96 -4.49
CA PRO A 140 -15.55 -8.60 -4.81
C PRO A 140 -15.79 -8.61 -6.32
N PHE A 141 -16.16 -9.77 -6.86
CA PHE A 141 -16.51 -9.83 -8.29
C PHE A 141 -17.82 -9.12 -8.59
N LEU A 142 -18.75 -9.20 -7.65
CA LEU A 142 -20.11 -8.72 -7.80
C LEU A 142 -20.39 -7.62 -6.78
N ALA A 143 -21.00 -6.54 -7.26
CA ALA A 143 -21.64 -5.50 -6.47
C ALA A 143 -23.12 -5.47 -6.86
N SER A 144 -24.02 -5.94 -5.98
CA SER A 144 -25.47 -6.04 -6.28
C SER A 144 -25.80 -6.70 -7.63
N GLY A 145 -25.07 -7.75 -8.00
CA GLY A 145 -25.25 -8.47 -9.28
C GLY A 145 -24.49 -7.90 -10.48
N HIS A 146 -23.83 -6.75 -10.33
CA HIS A 146 -23.02 -6.13 -11.38
C HIS A 146 -21.56 -6.58 -11.30
N CYS A 147 -20.98 -6.95 -12.45
CA CYS A 147 -19.61 -7.48 -12.53
C CYS A 147 -18.54 -6.39 -12.48
N LEU A 148 -17.42 -6.70 -11.83
CA LEU A 148 -16.21 -5.90 -11.84
C LEU A 148 -15.67 -5.76 -13.28
N THR A 149 -15.37 -4.54 -13.68
CA THR A 149 -14.82 -4.20 -15.01
C THR A 149 -13.34 -3.83 -14.96
N GLY A 150 -12.88 -3.29 -13.84
CA GLY A 150 -11.49 -2.93 -13.65
C GLY A 150 -11.28 -2.16 -12.36
N TRP A 151 -10.03 -1.88 -12.04
CA TRP A 151 -9.67 -1.16 -10.83
C TRP A 151 -8.49 -0.20 -11.06
N THR A 152 -8.37 0.77 -10.16
CA THR A 152 -7.27 1.72 -10.12
C THR A 152 -6.79 1.87 -8.67
N LEU A 153 -5.50 1.69 -8.43
CA LEU A 153 -4.85 1.97 -7.14
C LEU A 153 -4.35 3.42 -7.12
N PHE A 154 -4.55 4.10 -5.99
CA PHE A 154 -4.03 5.46 -5.78
C PHE A 154 -3.03 5.54 -4.66
N GLY A 155 -1.87 6.11 -4.98
CA GLY A 155 -0.75 6.31 -4.07
C GLY A 155 -0.57 7.78 -3.73
N THR A 156 0.25 8.03 -2.71
CA THR A 156 0.62 9.39 -2.29
C THR A 156 1.84 9.83 -3.09
N GLY A 157 1.88 11.10 -3.50
CA GLY A 157 2.93 11.64 -4.36
C GLY A 157 4.28 11.84 -3.69
N GLY A 158 4.50 11.24 -2.51
CA GLY A 158 5.80 11.25 -1.86
C GLY A 158 6.75 10.38 -2.67
N ALA A 159 7.90 10.95 -3.06
CA ALA A 159 9.03 10.18 -3.58
C ALA A 159 9.18 8.91 -2.73
N ALA A 160 9.24 7.75 -3.39
CA ALA A 160 9.41 6.47 -2.71
C ALA A 160 10.58 6.61 -1.71
N VAL A 161 10.26 6.73 -0.43
CA VAL A 161 11.27 6.66 0.61
C VAL A 161 11.85 5.26 0.46
N PRO A 162 13.18 5.12 0.27
CA PRO A 162 13.79 3.81 0.18
C PRO A 162 13.29 2.98 1.36
N ASP A 163 12.70 1.84 1.06
CA ASP A 163 12.20 0.95 2.09
C ASP A 163 13.32 0.64 3.09
N GLY A 164 12.94 0.25 4.32
CA GLY A 164 13.92 -0.09 5.36
C GLY A 164 14.96 -1.12 4.89
N GLY A 165 14.64 -1.93 3.88
CA GLY A 165 15.55 -2.87 3.24
C GLY A 165 16.65 -2.20 2.41
N VAL A 166 16.29 -1.28 1.52
CA VAL A 166 17.25 -0.55 0.67
C VAL A 166 18.16 0.35 1.51
N THR A 167 17.63 1.00 2.55
CA THR A 167 18.45 1.80 3.47
C THR A 167 19.48 0.95 4.21
N VAL A 168 19.10 -0.23 4.71
CA VAL A 168 20.03 -1.17 5.36
C VAL A 168 21.04 -1.74 4.37
N MET A 169 20.63 -2.04 3.13
CA MET A 169 21.55 -2.51 2.09
C MET A 169 22.61 -1.46 1.75
N LEU A 170 22.20 -0.21 1.53
CA LEU A 170 23.10 0.90 1.26
C LEU A 170 24.03 1.18 2.45
N LEU A 171 23.51 1.10 3.68
CA LEU A 171 24.32 1.24 4.90
C LEU A 171 25.35 0.11 5.01
N GLY A 172 24.95 -1.14 4.70
CA GLY A 172 25.84 -2.29 4.67
C GLY A 172 26.95 -2.16 3.62
N VAL A 173 26.61 -1.70 2.42
CA VAL A 173 27.59 -1.41 1.35
C VAL A 173 28.57 -0.32 1.80
N ALA A 174 28.07 0.79 2.36
CA ALA A 174 28.91 1.88 2.82
C ALA A 174 29.89 1.44 3.93
N LEU A 175 29.42 0.66 4.91
CA LEU A 175 30.27 0.11 5.97
C LEU A 175 31.28 -0.91 5.44
N GLY A 176 30.91 -1.71 4.44
CA GLY A 176 31.82 -2.64 3.76
C GLY A 176 32.95 -1.93 3.03
N VAL A 177 32.63 -0.86 2.29
CA VAL A 177 33.62 0.00 1.61
C VAL A 177 34.54 0.68 2.64
N LEU A 178 33.99 1.17 3.75
CA LEU A 178 34.78 1.80 4.82
C LEU A 178 35.77 0.82 5.47
N ALA A 179 35.35 -0.43 5.71
CA ALA A 179 36.23 -1.46 6.25
C ALA A 179 37.38 -1.82 5.30
N LEU A 180 37.11 -1.88 3.99
CA LEU A 180 38.12 -2.05 2.95
C LEU A 180 39.09 -0.86 2.90
N ALA A 181 38.57 0.37 2.87
CA ALA A 181 39.39 1.58 2.85
C ALA A 181 40.34 1.65 4.06
N ARG A 182 39.86 1.30 5.26
CA ARG A 182 40.69 1.26 6.47
C ARG A 182 41.82 0.23 6.38
N ARG A 183 41.59 -0.90 5.70
CA ARG A 183 42.63 -1.91 5.47
C ARG A 183 43.73 -1.43 4.52
N PHE A 184 43.40 -0.57 3.56
CA PHE A 184 44.37 0.01 2.64
C PHE A 184 45.10 1.22 3.22
N LEU A 185 44.47 1.99 4.12
CA LEU A 185 45.08 3.14 4.81
C LEU A 185 45.96 2.78 6.01
N MET A 186 45.82 1.57 6.56
CA MET A 186 46.68 1.06 7.66
C MET A 186 47.78 0.09 7.17
N ARG A 187 48.08 0.11 5.87
CA ARG A 187 49.30 -0.46 5.28
C ARG A 187 50.24 0.67 4.90
#